data_AF-A0A497E7E6-F1
#
_entry.id   AF-A0A497E7E6-F1
#
_cell.length_a   1.000
_cell.length_b   1.000
_cell.length_c   1.000
_cell.angle_alpha   90.00
_cell.angle_beta   90.00
_cell.angle_gamma   90.00
#
_symmetry.space_group_name_H-M   'P 1'
#
loop_
_entity.id
_entity.type
_entity.pdbx_description
1 polymer ?
#
loop_
_entity_poly.entity_id
_entity_poly.type
_entity_poly.pdbx_seq_one_letter_code
_entity_poly.pdbx_strand_id
1 'polypeptide(L)' 'MTISDSLVEWFAENARSLPWRTDPRDAYRTLVSEIMLQQTQVDRVTPRFVEFVHRWPDLKALAAAS' A
#
# COMPACT_ATOMS: atom_id res chain seq x y z
N MET A 1 26.07 -7.72 -14.00
CA MET A 1 24.75 -7.10 -13.84
C MET A 1 23.71 -8.13 -14.20
N THR A 2 22.98 -8.63 -13.20
CA THR A 2 21.88 -9.58 -13.42
C THR A 2 20.61 -8.82 -13.78
N ILE A 3 19.60 -9.53 -14.30
CA ILE A 3 18.27 -8.94 -14.52
C ILE A 3 17.69 -8.37 -13.21
N SER A 4 17.96 -9.03 -12.08
CA SER A 4 17.51 -8.57 -10.77
C SER A 4 18.14 -7.23 -10.39
N ASP A 5 19.45 -7.07 -10.63
CA ASP A 5 20.16 -5.81 -10.30
C ASP A 5 19.59 -4.65 -11.12
N SER A 6 19.45 -4.85 -12.44
CA SER A 6 18.89 -3.84 -13.34
C SER A 6 17.46 -3.44 -12.96
N LEU A 7 16.64 -4.40 -12.51
CA LEU A 7 15.26 -4.14 -12.12
C LEU A 7 15.18 -3.34 -10.81
N VAL A 8 16.06 -3.62 -9.85
CA VAL A 8 16.13 -2.88 -8.58
C VAL A 8 16.59 -1.44 -8.82
N GLU A 9 17.61 -1.24 -9.64
CA GLU A 9 18.11 0.10 -10.01
C GLU A 9 17.02 0.93 -10.71
N TRP A 10 16.35 0.34 -11.72
CA TRP A 10 15.23 0.99 -12.37
C TRP A 10 14.10 1.33 -11.39
N PHE A 11 13.75 0.41 -10.48
CA PHE A 11 12.68 0.65 -9.50
C PHE A 11 13.03 1.79 -8.55
N ALA A 12 14.29 1.93 -8.13
CA ALA A 12 14.73 3.01 -7.24
C ALA A 12 14.45 4.40 -7.84
N GLU A 13 14.58 4.54 -9.17
CA GLU A 13 14.36 5.82 -9.88
C GLU A 13 12.91 6.01 -10.36
N ASN A 14 12.19 4.92 -10.65
CA ASN A 14 10.91 4.97 -11.37
C ASN A 14 9.70 4.51 -10.54
N ALA A 15 9.88 4.15 -9.27
CA ALA A 15 8.79 3.69 -8.42
C ALA A 15 7.69 4.75 -8.26
N ARG A 16 6.45 4.34 -8.56
CA ARG A 16 5.26 5.14 -8.26
C ARG A 16 5.14 5.40 -6.76
N SER A 17 4.88 6.66 -6.41
CA SER A 17 4.45 7.07 -5.07
C SER A 17 3.02 6.60 -4.84
N LEU A 18 2.83 5.68 -3.88
CA LEU A 18 1.54 5.09 -3.52
C LEU A 18 1.35 5.19 -2.00
N PRO A 19 0.16 5.53 -1.50
CA PRO A 19 -0.03 5.87 -0.08
C PRO A 19 0.15 4.70 0.90
N TRP A 20 0.12 3.45 0.39
CA TRP A 20 0.42 2.24 1.16
C TRP A 20 1.90 1.86 1.15
N ARG A 21 2.71 2.39 0.23
CA ARG A 21 4.17 2.19 0.24
C ARG A 21 4.79 3.14 1.25
N THR A 22 5.12 2.60 2.41
CA THR A 22 5.68 3.32 3.55
C THR A 22 7.11 2.85 3.82
N ASP A 23 7.93 3.76 4.35
CA ASP A 23 9.28 3.49 4.84
C ASP A 23 9.43 4.11 6.25
N PRO A 24 9.59 3.31 7.32
CA PRO A 24 9.60 1.85 7.34
C PRO A 24 8.24 1.25 6.94
N ARG A 25 8.27 0.00 6.46
CA ARG A 25 7.07 -0.70 5.98
C ARG A 25 6.05 -0.89 7.11
N ASP A 26 4.85 -0.39 6.90
CA ASP A 26 3.68 -0.64 7.74
C ASP A 26 2.92 -1.90 7.28
N ALA A 27 2.89 -2.92 8.13
CA ALA A 27 2.24 -4.20 7.85
C ALA A 27 0.71 -4.08 7.73
N TYR A 28 0.07 -3.20 8.52
CA TYR A 28 -1.37 -2.97 8.46
C TYR A 28 -1.77 -2.30 7.14
N ARG A 29 -1.08 -1.21 6.78
CA ARG A 29 -1.30 -0.52 5.51
C ARG A 29 -1.05 -1.42 4.30
N THR A 30 -0.01 -2.25 4.37
CA THR A 30 0.28 -3.25 3.33
C THR A 30 -0.90 -4.21 3.18
N LEU A 31 -1.34 -4.85 4.26
CA LEU A 31 -2.47 -5.79 4.25
C LEU A 31 -3.75 -5.18 3.66
N VAL A 32 -4.12 -3.99 4.13
CA VAL A 32 -5.33 -3.29 3.65
C VAL A 32 -5.22 -3.01 2.15
N SER A 33 -4.07 -2.52 1.67
CA SER A 33 -3.88 -2.24 0.24
C SER A 33 -3.97 -3.49 -0.62
N GLU A 34 -3.36 -4.60 -0.19
CA GLU A 34 -3.38 -5.85 -0.95
C GLU A 34 -4.81 -6.36 -1.11
N ILE A 35 -5.62 -6.35 -0.04
CA ILE A 35 -7.03 -6.76 -0.09
C ILE A 35 -7.83 -5.86 -1.04
N MET A 36 -7.68 -4.54 -0.96
CA MET A 36 -8.41 -3.62 -1.82
C MET A 36 -8.03 -3.78 -3.32
N LEU A 37 -6.78 -4.13 -3.62
CA LEU A 37 -6.24 -4.22 -4.98
C LEU A 37 -6.53 -5.55 -5.70
N GLN A 38 -7.04 -6.58 -5.01
CA GLN A 38 -7.25 -7.92 -5.61
C GLN A 38 -8.14 -7.92 -6.86
N GLN A 39 -9.10 -6.99 -6.97
CA GLN A 39 -9.98 -6.86 -8.15
C GLN A 39 -10.30 -5.38 -8.51
N THR A 40 -9.56 -4.43 -7.92
CA THR A 40 -9.82 -2.99 -8.10
C THR A 40 -8.57 -2.27 -8.57
N GLN A 41 -8.71 -1.43 -9.59
CA GLN A 41 -7.59 -0.64 -10.13
C GLN A 41 -7.07 0.41 -9.12
N VAL A 42 -5.77 0.70 -9.18
CA VAL A 42 -5.04 1.62 -8.29
C VAL A 42 -5.77 2.96 -8.12
N ASP A 43 -6.15 3.61 -9.21
CA ASP A 43 -6.75 4.95 -9.18
C ASP A 43 -8.09 4.99 -8.42
N ARG A 44 -8.83 3.87 -8.42
CA ARG A 44 -10.07 3.73 -7.64
C ARG A 44 -9.80 3.42 -6.17
N VAL A 45 -8.73 2.66 -5.89
CA VAL A 45 -8.35 2.28 -4.53
C VAL A 45 -7.73 3.45 -3.76
N THR A 46 -6.88 4.26 -4.39
CA THR A 46 -6.12 5.34 -3.73
C THR A 46 -6.96 6.23 -2.81
N PRO A 47 -8.07 6.86 -3.26
CA PRO A 47 -8.88 7.70 -2.37
C PRO A 47 -9.54 6.89 -1.24
N ARG A 48 -10.03 5.68 -1.54
CA ARG A 48 -10.69 4.80 -0.55
C ARG A 48 -9.73 4.28 0.50
N PHE A 49 -8.51 3.97 0.11
CA PHE A 49 -7.46 3.55 1.02
C PHE A 49 -7.15 4.67 2.03
N VAL A 50 -6.98 5.91 1.57
CA VAL A 50 -6.69 7.06 2.44
C VAL A 50 -7.82 7.29 3.45
N GLU A 51 -9.07 7.25 3.01
CA GLU A 51 -10.25 7.35 3.88
C GLU A 51 -10.29 6.22 4.91
N PHE A 52 -10.03 4.98 4.47
CA PHE A 52 -10.09 3.78 5.31
C PHE A 52 -9.05 3.81 6.43
N VAL A 53 -7.77 4.05 6.10
CA VAL A 53 -6.69 4.06 7.10
C VAL A 53 -6.73 5.32 7.98
N HIS A 54 -7.47 6.36 7.56
CA HIS A 54 -7.77 7.49 8.44
C HIS A 54 -8.85 7.12 9.46
N ARG A 55 -9.90 6.40 9.04
CA ARG A 55 -11.01 5.98 9.91
C ARG A 55 -10.61 4.87 10.88
N TRP A 56 -9.79 3.93 10.41
CA TRP A 56 -9.25 2.80 11.17
C TRP A 56 -7.73 2.81 11.02
N PRO A 57 -6.99 3.46 11.94
CA PRO A 57 -5.54 3.66 11.77
C PRO A 57 -4.70 2.41 12.00
N ASP A 58 -5.23 1.40 12.69
CA ASP A 58 -4.53 0.15 12.98
C ASP A 58 -5.50 -1.05 13.06
N LEU A 59 -4.93 -2.25 13.19
CA LEU A 59 -5.69 -3.50 13.31
C LEU A 59 -6.65 -3.50 14.50
N LYS A 60 -6.31 -2.86 15.63
CA LYS A 60 -7.16 -2.85 16.83
C LYS A 60 -8.37 -1.95 16.61
N ALA A 61 -8.17 -0.77 16.03
CA ALA A 61 -9.24 0.15 15.67
C ALA A 61 -10.19 -0.47 14.65
N LEU A 62 -9.66 -1.20 13.66
CA LEU A 62 -10.48 -1.94 12.71
C LEU A 62 -11.27 -3.07 13.40
N ALA A 63 -10.64 -3.83 14.29
CA ALA A 63 -11.28 -4.92 15.02
C ALA A 63 -12.38 -4.45 15.99
N ALA A 64 -12.30 -3.20 16.47
CA ALA A 64 -13.29 -2.59 17.36
C ALA A 64 -14.43 -1.86 16.62
N ALA A 65 -14.48 -1.95 15.29
CA ALA A 65 -15.56 -1.34 14.50
C ALA A 65 -16.93 -1.99 14.82
N SER A 66 -17.97 -1.16 14.82
CA SER A 66 -19.37 -1.51 15.14
C SER A 66 -20.16 -2.01 13.93
#